data_AF-A0A8H4VQ97-F1
#
_entry.id   AF-A0A8H4VQ97-F1
#
_cell.length_a   1.000
_cell.length_b   1.000
_cell.length_c   1.000
_cell.angle_alpha   90.00
_cell.angle_beta   90.00
_cell.angle_gamma   90.00
#
_symmetry.space_group_name_H-M   'P 1'
#
loop_
_entity.id
_entity.type
_entity.pdbx_description
1 polymer ?
#
loop_
_entity_poly.entity_id
_entity_poly.type
_entity_poly.pdbx_seq_one_letter_code
_entity_poly.pdbx_strand_id
1 'polypeptide(L)'
;MQPHVLIFVDNKDLTNIIARHLDSQLPPEYRDRGVVRHYHSGMSEEYLRQTHEQFVKEDGLCRILVSTSGQSVGVDFPNVKIVCTAGLPTTIVDGLQRAGRAARSPGQTALFVVFFDEKVLHISEREFTGDVQDPDRPRTKLTSNSDYLERAPLSGVHLVQTESCLRKFFAEYLDDKSPEAMLCTARFCCDRHDDGFSLEAELPNWLYRGAEFISESGISKGTQARYRPKYERPALDRLLMDWVQNMVAEDRLLRAPYDILSLAQRDKIQRVPFKDISSPSTIRQLLDETEEWEKEWAGKIFQIIHDYEPVRTGKPPVTRRKK
;
A
#
# COMPACT_ATOMS: atom_id res chain seq x y z
N MET A 1 18.26 -11.93 5.65
CA MET A 1 18.19 -10.72 4.79
C MET A 1 16.79 -10.63 4.23
N GLN A 2 16.16 -9.45 4.23
CA GLN A 2 14.81 -9.27 3.70
C GLN A 2 14.79 -9.51 2.18
N PRO A 3 13.99 -10.47 1.65
CA PRO A 3 13.88 -10.70 0.21
C PRO A 3 13.17 -9.54 -0.51
N HIS A 4 13.37 -9.43 -1.83
CA HIS A 4 12.56 -8.55 -2.67
C HIS A 4 11.13 -9.11 -2.80
N VAL A 5 10.17 -8.30 -2.36
CA VAL A 5 8.74 -8.60 -2.39
C VAL A 5 8.02 -7.57 -3.26
N LEU A 6 7.21 -8.03 -4.19
CA LEU A 6 6.37 -7.18 -5.03
C LEU A 6 4.90 -7.46 -4.72
N ILE A 7 4.18 -6.45 -4.26
CA ILE A 7 2.76 -6.55 -3.88
C ILE A 7 1.93 -5.77 -4.89
N PHE A 8 1.08 -6.46 -5.62
CA PHE A 8 0.13 -5.85 -6.55
C PHE A 8 -1.19 -5.51 -5.89
N VAL A 9 -1.69 -4.32 -6.23
CA VAL A 9 -2.97 -3.81 -5.72
C VAL A 9 -3.69 -3.07 -6.85
N ASP A 10 -5.00 -3.25 -6.97
CA ASP A 10 -5.75 -2.63 -8.08
C ASP A 10 -6.18 -1.18 -7.80
N ASN A 11 -5.93 -0.66 -6.59
CA ASN A 11 -6.26 0.70 -6.19
C ASN A 11 -5.01 1.47 -5.75
N LYS A 12 -4.78 2.63 -6.39
CA LYS A 12 -3.64 3.52 -6.08
C LYS A 12 -3.62 3.99 -4.62
N ASP A 13 -4.77 4.32 -4.03
CA ASP A 13 -4.85 4.79 -2.65
C ASP A 13 -4.49 3.66 -1.68
N LEU A 14 -4.86 2.42 -2.04
CA LEU A 14 -4.52 1.24 -1.26
C LEU A 14 -3.02 0.92 -1.32
N THR A 15 -2.33 1.22 -2.43
CA THR A 15 -0.85 1.08 -2.45
C THR A 15 -0.18 1.92 -1.37
N ASN A 16 -0.65 3.16 -1.17
CA ASN A 16 -0.13 4.07 -0.15
C ASN A 16 -0.45 3.58 1.26
N ILE A 17 -1.68 3.12 1.49
CA ILE A 17 -2.12 2.61 2.79
C ILE A 17 -1.28 1.38 3.19
N ILE A 18 -1.13 0.41 2.28
CA ILE A 18 -0.36 -0.82 2.54
C ILE A 18 1.11 -0.47 2.76
N ALA A 19 1.73 0.35 1.90
CA ALA A 19 3.15 0.70 2.05
C ALA A 19 3.43 1.38 3.39
N ARG A 20 2.59 2.33 3.81
CA ARG A 20 2.71 3.00 5.11
C ARG A 20 2.50 2.05 6.28
N HIS A 21 1.52 1.16 6.18
CA HIS A 21 1.28 0.19 7.23
C HIS A 21 2.50 -0.72 7.40
N LEU A 22 3.01 -1.30 6.31
CA LEU A 22 4.19 -2.16 6.34
C LEU A 22 5.43 -1.42 6.87
N ASP A 23 5.65 -0.17 6.46
CA ASP A 23 6.76 0.63 6.98
C ASP A 23 6.65 0.83 8.50
N SER A 24 5.44 1.11 9.03
CA SER A 24 5.22 1.24 10.48
C SER A 24 5.51 -0.04 11.28
N GLN A 25 5.45 -1.20 10.63
CA GLN A 25 5.77 -2.50 11.25
C GLN A 25 7.28 -2.81 11.24
N LEU A 26 8.10 -2.00 10.57
CA LEU A 26 9.55 -2.17 10.59
C LEU A 26 10.14 -1.84 11.97
N PRO A 27 11.33 -2.37 12.30
CA PRO A 27 12.11 -1.87 13.43
C PRO A 27 12.34 -0.35 13.30
N PRO A 28 12.30 0.42 14.40
CA PRO A 28 12.39 1.88 14.36
C PRO A 28 13.54 2.45 13.52
N GLU A 29 14.68 1.77 13.49
CA GLU A 29 15.88 2.15 12.74
C GLU A 29 15.77 1.98 11.20
N TYR A 30 14.68 1.37 10.72
CA TYR A 30 14.38 1.15 9.30
C TYR A 30 13.12 1.87 8.81
N ARG A 31 12.31 2.41 9.71
CA ARG A 31 11.10 3.18 9.37
C ARG A 31 11.46 4.45 8.61
N ASP A 32 10.66 4.79 7.60
CA ASP A 32 10.82 5.96 6.74
C ASP A 32 12.20 6.04 6.03
N ARG A 33 12.91 4.92 5.90
CA ARG A 33 14.20 4.84 5.17
C ARG A 33 14.04 4.37 3.73
N GLY A 34 12.81 4.20 3.28
CA GLY A 34 12.47 3.74 1.94
C GLY A 34 12.69 2.23 1.73
N VAL A 35 12.63 1.43 2.81
CA VAL A 35 12.64 -0.04 2.74
C VAL A 35 11.36 -0.56 2.10
N VAL A 36 10.23 0.09 2.39
CA VAL A 36 8.95 -0.13 1.72
C VAL A 36 8.62 1.11 0.88
N ARG A 37 8.23 0.91 -0.38
CA ARG A 37 7.78 1.99 -1.26
C ARG A 37 6.50 1.60 -2.00
N HIS A 38 5.73 2.59 -2.43
CA HIS A 38 4.58 2.41 -3.32
C HIS A 38 4.94 2.87 -4.74
N TYR A 39 4.25 2.34 -5.75
CA TYR A 39 4.55 2.60 -7.16
C TYR A 39 3.26 2.67 -8.00
N HIS A 40 2.84 3.87 -8.37
CA HIS A 40 1.63 4.08 -9.17
C HIS A 40 1.69 5.38 -9.96
N SER A 41 0.77 5.56 -10.92
CA SER A 41 0.72 6.70 -11.87
C SER A 41 0.49 8.09 -11.25
N GLY A 42 0.31 8.16 -9.93
CA GLY A 42 0.10 9.42 -9.21
C GLY A 42 1.39 10.00 -8.64
N MET A 43 2.52 9.30 -8.80
CA MET A 43 3.83 9.72 -8.32
C MET A 43 4.59 10.51 -9.37
N SER A 44 5.53 11.34 -8.94
CA SER A 44 6.43 12.06 -9.85
C SER A 44 7.35 11.09 -10.59
N GLU A 45 7.76 11.46 -11.80
CA GLU A 45 8.70 10.66 -12.61
C GLU A 45 10.01 10.40 -11.84
N GLU A 46 10.51 11.40 -11.13
CA GLU A 46 11.72 11.27 -10.32
C GLU A 46 11.56 10.27 -9.17
N TYR A 47 10.42 10.28 -8.49
CA TYR A 47 10.13 9.29 -7.45
C TYR A 47 10.04 7.88 -8.05
N LEU A 48 9.36 7.71 -9.19
CA LEU A 48 9.24 6.41 -9.85
C LEU A 48 10.62 5.90 -10.28
N ARG A 49 11.44 6.76 -10.89
CA ARG A 49 12.81 6.44 -11.30
C ARG A 49 13.68 5.99 -10.12
N GLN A 50 13.73 6.78 -9.05
CA GLN A 50 14.51 6.43 -7.85
C GLN A 50 14.00 5.16 -7.17
N THR A 51 12.68 4.99 -7.08
CA THR A 51 12.08 3.81 -6.47
C THR A 51 12.39 2.54 -7.25
N HIS A 52 12.31 2.61 -8.58
CA HIS A 52 12.74 1.52 -9.46
C HIS A 52 14.21 1.20 -9.23
N GLU A 53 15.10 2.19 -9.31
CA GLU A 53 16.54 2.02 -9.08
C GLU A 53 16.85 1.38 -7.73
N GLN A 54 16.19 1.83 -6.66
CA GLN A 54 16.39 1.28 -5.31
C GLN A 54 15.85 -0.14 -5.15
N PHE A 55 14.82 -0.54 -5.90
CA PHE A 55 14.22 -1.86 -5.79
C PHE A 55 14.93 -2.91 -6.65
N VAL A 56 15.45 -2.53 -7.82
CA VAL A 56 16.13 -3.48 -8.72
C VAL A 56 17.58 -3.73 -8.32
N LYS A 57 18.19 -2.81 -7.57
CA LYS A 57 19.59 -2.92 -7.12
C LYS A 57 19.71 -3.96 -6.00
N GLU A 58 20.68 -4.87 -6.12
CA GLU A 58 20.88 -5.95 -5.15
C GLU A 58 21.15 -5.44 -3.73
N ASP A 59 21.92 -4.36 -3.58
CA ASP A 59 22.20 -3.66 -2.32
C ASP A 59 21.30 -2.42 -2.10
N GLY A 60 20.24 -2.27 -2.90
CA GLY A 60 19.27 -1.18 -2.76
C GLY A 60 18.52 -1.23 -1.44
N LEU A 61 18.06 -0.07 -0.97
CA LEU A 61 17.32 0.00 0.30
C LEU A 61 15.89 -0.55 0.17
N CYS A 62 15.26 -0.36 -0.98
CA CYS A 62 13.87 -0.76 -1.19
C CYS A 62 13.77 -2.28 -1.36
N ARG A 63 13.15 -2.95 -0.39
CA ARG A 63 12.96 -4.41 -0.40
C ARG A 63 11.52 -4.84 -0.63
N ILE A 64 10.55 -3.95 -0.36
CA ILE A 64 9.13 -4.24 -0.55
C ILE A 64 8.53 -3.13 -1.41
N LEU A 65 8.00 -3.50 -2.57
CA LEU A 65 7.36 -2.58 -3.50
C LEU A 65 5.88 -2.88 -3.60
N VAL A 66 5.04 -1.88 -3.33
CA VAL A 66 3.57 -1.97 -3.44
C VAL A 66 3.13 -1.24 -4.70
N SER A 67 2.77 -1.96 -5.76
CA SER A 67 2.52 -1.37 -7.07
C SER A 67 1.07 -1.55 -7.54
N THR A 68 0.57 -0.60 -8.31
CA THR A 68 -0.57 -0.90 -9.19
C THR A 68 -0.12 -1.64 -10.43
N SER A 69 -1.00 -2.50 -10.95
CA SER A 69 -0.71 -3.33 -12.13
C SER A 69 -0.37 -2.47 -13.36
N GLY A 70 -1.18 -1.44 -13.63
CA GLY A 70 -1.03 -0.58 -14.81
C GLY A 70 0.31 0.19 -14.89
N GLN A 71 0.91 0.57 -13.76
CA GLN A 71 2.18 1.30 -13.75
C GLN A 71 3.41 0.37 -13.82
N SER A 72 3.22 -0.93 -13.55
CA SER A 72 4.28 -1.94 -13.65
C SER A 72 4.45 -2.54 -15.05
N VAL A 73 3.50 -2.26 -15.96
CA VAL A 73 3.55 -2.75 -17.35
C VAL A 73 4.78 -2.16 -18.03
N GLY A 74 5.61 -3.01 -18.64
CA GLY A 74 6.86 -2.61 -19.29
C GLY A 74 8.05 -2.37 -18.34
N VAL A 75 7.86 -2.46 -17.02
CA VAL A 75 8.94 -2.31 -16.03
C VAL A 75 9.52 -3.67 -15.65
N ASP A 76 10.83 -3.82 -15.72
CA ASP A 76 11.51 -5.03 -15.25
C ASP A 76 11.89 -4.89 -13.77
N PHE A 77 11.53 -5.89 -12.99
CA PHE A 77 11.87 -6.03 -11.59
C PHE A 77 12.62 -7.37 -11.41
N PRO A 78 13.95 -7.38 -11.60
CA PRO A 78 14.73 -8.59 -11.42
C PRO A 78 14.75 -9.03 -9.96
N ASN A 79 15.06 -10.31 -9.72
CA ASN A 79 15.34 -10.86 -8.39
C ASN A 79 14.17 -10.81 -7.38
N VAL A 80 12.92 -10.69 -7.83
CA VAL A 80 11.74 -10.78 -6.97
C VAL A 80 11.55 -12.24 -6.51
N LYS A 81 11.52 -12.45 -5.19
CA LYS A 81 11.36 -13.77 -4.56
C LYS A 81 9.92 -14.07 -4.17
N ILE A 82 9.14 -13.03 -3.89
CA ILE A 82 7.74 -13.17 -3.51
C ILE A 82 6.94 -12.14 -4.30
N VAL A 83 5.96 -12.62 -5.04
CA VAL A 83 4.94 -11.77 -5.65
C VAL A 83 3.64 -12.02 -4.91
N CYS A 84 3.00 -10.95 -4.46
CA CYS A 84 1.69 -10.99 -3.84
C CYS A 84 0.68 -10.24 -4.70
N THR A 85 -0.58 -10.68 -4.70
CA THR A 85 -1.71 -9.85 -5.11
C THR A 85 -2.61 -9.62 -3.90
N ALA A 86 -2.88 -8.35 -3.58
CA ALA A 86 -3.80 -7.94 -2.53
C ALA A 86 -5.20 -7.86 -3.13
N GLY A 87 -5.96 -8.94 -2.97
CA GLY A 87 -7.22 -9.16 -3.65
C GLY A 87 -7.06 -10.05 -4.89
N LEU A 88 -8.20 -10.54 -5.36
CA LEU A 88 -8.31 -11.32 -6.58
C LEU A 88 -7.85 -10.48 -7.78
N PRO A 89 -7.04 -11.04 -8.69
CA PRO A 89 -6.71 -10.34 -9.92
C PRO A 89 -7.98 -10.17 -10.77
N THR A 90 -8.06 -9.07 -11.53
CA THR A 90 -9.19 -8.75 -12.42
C THR A 90 -9.41 -9.79 -13.51
N THR A 91 -8.34 -10.41 -13.98
CA THR A 91 -8.35 -11.56 -14.88
C THR A 91 -7.29 -12.56 -14.43
N ILE A 92 -7.43 -13.83 -14.80
CA ILE A 92 -6.39 -14.83 -14.53
C ILE A 92 -5.11 -14.52 -15.30
N VAL A 93 -5.23 -14.00 -16.52
CA VAL A 93 -4.07 -13.53 -17.31
C VAL A 93 -3.29 -12.46 -16.55
N ASP A 94 -3.96 -11.48 -15.96
CA ASP A 94 -3.29 -10.46 -15.14
C ASP A 94 -2.57 -11.09 -13.95
N GLY A 95 -3.21 -12.06 -13.27
CA GLY A 95 -2.61 -12.81 -12.19
C GLY A 95 -1.32 -13.53 -12.61
N LEU A 96 -1.33 -14.21 -13.75
CA LEU A 96 -0.18 -14.89 -14.32
C LEU A 96 0.94 -13.93 -14.74
N GLN A 97 0.59 -12.80 -15.36
CA GLN A 97 1.57 -11.77 -15.71
C GLN A 97 2.23 -11.15 -14.48
N ARG A 98 1.48 -10.96 -13.39
CA ARG A 98 2.01 -10.55 -12.08
C ARG A 98 2.95 -11.61 -11.55
N ALA A 99 2.54 -12.87 -11.50
CA ALA A 99 3.35 -13.99 -11.01
C ALA A 99 4.67 -14.15 -11.79
N GLY A 100 4.63 -14.00 -13.12
CA GLY A 100 5.81 -14.06 -14.00
C GLY A 100 6.82 -12.90 -13.82
N ARG A 101 6.57 -11.96 -12.90
CA ARG A 101 7.59 -11.00 -12.44
C ARG A 101 8.60 -11.64 -11.49
N ALA A 102 8.25 -12.77 -10.89
CA ALA A 102 9.13 -13.52 -10.00
C ALA A 102 10.04 -14.47 -10.79
N ALA A 103 11.17 -14.88 -10.18
CA ALA A 103 12.02 -15.98 -10.65
C ALA A 103 12.42 -15.93 -12.15
N ARG A 104 12.81 -14.75 -12.67
CA ARG A 104 13.19 -14.58 -14.09
C ARG A 104 14.52 -15.24 -14.48
N SER A 105 15.38 -15.58 -13.53
CA SER A 105 16.66 -16.24 -13.81
C SER A 105 16.53 -17.76 -13.76
N PRO A 106 17.20 -18.51 -14.67
CA PRO A 106 17.18 -19.97 -14.66
C PRO A 106 17.54 -20.56 -13.30
N GLY A 107 16.79 -21.57 -12.87
CA GLY A 107 17.02 -22.26 -11.59
C GLY A 107 16.56 -21.51 -10.35
N GLN A 108 15.97 -20.31 -10.49
CA GLN A 108 15.32 -19.64 -9.36
C GLN A 108 13.90 -20.13 -9.17
N THR A 109 13.49 -20.26 -7.91
CA THR A 109 12.10 -20.39 -7.49
C THR A 109 11.63 -19.12 -6.81
N ALA A 110 10.32 -18.90 -6.83
CA ALA A 110 9.67 -17.80 -6.16
C ALA A 110 8.27 -18.21 -5.71
N LEU A 111 7.72 -17.47 -4.77
CA LEU A 111 6.34 -17.63 -4.29
C LEU A 111 5.42 -16.65 -5.01
N PHE A 112 4.27 -17.15 -5.45
CA PHE A 112 3.14 -16.33 -5.84
C PHE A 112 2.02 -16.53 -4.82
N VAL A 113 1.60 -15.44 -4.17
CA VAL A 113 0.63 -15.46 -3.06
C VAL A 113 -0.58 -14.59 -3.44
N VAL A 114 -1.77 -15.16 -3.34
CA VAL A 114 -3.04 -14.44 -3.54
C VAL A 114 -3.67 -14.20 -2.17
N PHE A 115 -3.78 -12.93 -1.77
CA PHE A 115 -4.58 -12.56 -0.61
C PHE A 115 -6.03 -12.35 -1.06
N PHE A 116 -6.98 -12.94 -0.34
CA PHE A 116 -8.41 -12.80 -0.61
C PHE A 116 -9.19 -12.71 0.70
N ASP A 117 -10.39 -12.14 0.64
CA ASP A 117 -11.33 -12.12 1.75
C ASP A 117 -11.98 -13.50 1.90
N GLU A 118 -12.06 -14.05 3.11
CA GLU A 118 -12.65 -15.37 3.39
C GLU A 118 -14.04 -15.56 2.78
N LYS A 119 -14.84 -14.47 2.70
CA LYS A 119 -16.17 -14.51 2.07
C LYS A 119 -16.15 -15.01 0.63
N VAL A 120 -15.02 -14.91 -0.07
CA VAL A 120 -14.82 -15.46 -1.41
C VAL A 120 -15.05 -16.97 -1.45
N LEU A 121 -14.73 -17.71 -0.39
CA LEU A 121 -14.94 -19.16 -0.30
C LEU A 121 -16.42 -19.57 -0.29
N HIS A 122 -17.31 -18.63 -0.03
CA HIS A 122 -18.76 -18.88 0.08
C HIS A 122 -19.57 -18.31 -1.09
N ILE A 123 -18.89 -17.70 -2.07
CA ILE A 123 -19.56 -17.17 -3.26
C ILE A 123 -19.96 -18.35 -4.16
N SER A 124 -21.24 -18.39 -4.54
CA SER A 124 -21.76 -19.36 -5.50
C SER A 124 -21.70 -18.81 -6.93
N GLU A 125 -21.32 -19.65 -7.90
CA GLU A 125 -21.32 -19.29 -9.32
C GLU A 125 -22.66 -18.72 -9.82
N ARG A 126 -23.78 -19.17 -9.23
CA ARG A 126 -25.15 -18.72 -9.58
C ARG A 126 -25.40 -17.24 -9.28
N GLU A 127 -24.56 -16.62 -8.46
CA GLU A 127 -24.67 -15.20 -8.10
C GLU A 127 -24.10 -14.30 -9.20
N PHE A 128 -23.34 -14.85 -10.14
CA PHE A 128 -22.75 -14.10 -11.23
C PHE A 128 -23.78 -13.79 -12.32
N THR A 129 -23.88 -12.50 -12.63
CA THR A 129 -24.74 -11.97 -13.69
C THR A 129 -23.87 -11.35 -14.78
N GLY A 130 -24.25 -11.51 -16.04
CA GLY A 130 -23.46 -10.99 -17.17
C GLY A 130 -23.30 -12.02 -18.28
N ASP A 131 -22.29 -11.82 -19.12
CA ASP A 131 -21.98 -12.72 -20.23
C ASP A 131 -21.44 -14.06 -19.72
N VAL A 132 -22.24 -15.11 -19.82
CA VAL A 132 -21.87 -16.45 -19.34
C VAL A 132 -20.63 -17.03 -20.01
N GLN A 133 -20.24 -16.53 -21.19
CA GLN A 133 -19.05 -16.97 -21.91
C GLN A 133 -17.77 -16.32 -21.38
N ASP A 134 -17.87 -15.17 -20.70
CA ASP A 134 -16.73 -14.48 -20.12
C ASP A 134 -16.41 -15.05 -18.73
N PRO A 135 -15.30 -15.78 -18.57
CA PRO A 135 -14.90 -16.32 -17.26
C PRO A 135 -14.42 -15.22 -16.30
N ASP A 136 -14.03 -14.04 -16.77
CA ASP A 136 -13.56 -12.92 -15.94
C ASP A 136 -14.68 -11.93 -15.61
N ARG A 137 -15.93 -12.26 -15.94
CA ARG A 137 -17.07 -11.40 -15.61
C ARG A 137 -17.15 -11.13 -14.11
N PRO A 138 -17.49 -9.89 -13.70
CA PRO A 138 -17.76 -9.59 -12.30
C PRO A 138 -19.05 -10.29 -11.81
N ARG A 139 -19.26 -10.35 -10.49
CA ARG A 139 -20.51 -10.90 -9.92
C ARG A 139 -21.73 -10.15 -10.40
N THR A 140 -21.65 -8.83 -10.45
CA THR A 140 -22.77 -7.97 -10.82
C THR A 140 -22.34 -6.88 -11.78
N LYS A 141 -23.32 -6.21 -12.39
CA LYS A 141 -23.03 -5.02 -13.19
C LYS A 141 -22.43 -3.94 -12.30
N LEU A 142 -21.16 -3.65 -12.55
CA LEU A 142 -20.38 -2.72 -11.72
C LEU A 142 -20.87 -1.28 -11.84
N THR A 143 -20.83 -0.58 -10.71
CA THR A 143 -20.98 0.87 -10.60
C THR A 143 -19.74 1.48 -9.95
N SER A 144 -19.68 2.81 -9.88
CA SER A 144 -18.58 3.51 -9.18
C SER A 144 -18.48 3.14 -7.70
N ASN A 145 -19.59 2.72 -7.09
CA ASN A 145 -19.68 2.40 -5.67
C ASN A 145 -19.59 0.89 -5.40
N SER A 146 -19.39 0.07 -6.44
CA SER A 146 -19.34 -1.36 -6.26
C SER A 146 -18.18 -1.77 -5.38
N ASP A 147 -18.47 -2.63 -4.42
CA ASP A 147 -17.50 -3.06 -3.43
C ASP A 147 -16.51 -4.09 -4.02
N TYR A 148 -15.55 -4.52 -3.18
CA TYR A 148 -14.53 -5.47 -3.59
C TYR A 148 -15.13 -6.85 -3.99
N LEU A 149 -16.14 -7.32 -3.28
CA LEU A 149 -16.73 -8.64 -3.54
C LEU A 149 -17.59 -8.60 -4.81
N GLU A 150 -18.28 -7.51 -5.09
CA GLU A 150 -19.02 -7.32 -6.35
C GLU A 150 -18.08 -7.27 -7.57
N ARG A 151 -16.86 -6.78 -7.37
CA ARG A 151 -15.79 -6.73 -8.38
C ARG A 151 -15.05 -8.05 -8.56
N ALA A 152 -15.27 -9.05 -7.70
CA ALA A 152 -14.63 -10.35 -7.82
C ALA A 152 -15.03 -11.02 -9.16
N PRO A 153 -14.06 -11.39 -10.02
CA PRO A 153 -14.35 -12.11 -11.24
C PRO A 153 -14.64 -13.59 -10.95
N LEU A 154 -15.46 -14.23 -11.79
CA LEU A 154 -15.82 -15.64 -11.62
C LEU A 154 -14.57 -16.53 -11.62
N SER A 155 -13.67 -16.30 -12.56
CA SER A 155 -12.38 -16.98 -12.66
C SER A 155 -11.54 -16.82 -11.39
N GLY A 156 -11.53 -15.63 -10.77
CA GLY A 156 -10.84 -15.36 -9.51
C GLY A 156 -11.46 -16.12 -8.33
N VAL A 157 -12.79 -16.25 -8.30
CA VAL A 157 -13.47 -17.11 -7.32
C VAL A 157 -13.08 -18.57 -7.52
N HIS A 158 -13.07 -19.08 -8.75
CA HIS A 158 -12.63 -20.44 -9.04
C HIS A 158 -11.15 -20.69 -8.70
N LEU A 159 -10.27 -19.71 -8.93
CA LEU A 159 -8.86 -19.78 -8.56
C LEU A 159 -8.69 -20.06 -7.05
N VAL A 160 -9.52 -19.43 -6.21
CA VAL A 160 -9.46 -19.62 -4.77
C VAL A 160 -10.13 -20.93 -4.34
N GLN A 161 -11.30 -21.22 -4.88
CA GLN A 161 -12.14 -22.35 -4.47
C GLN A 161 -11.70 -23.71 -5.05
N THR A 162 -10.89 -23.73 -6.12
CA THR A 162 -10.44 -24.99 -6.72
C THR A 162 -9.61 -25.81 -5.73
N GLU A 163 -9.95 -27.10 -5.63
CA GLU A 163 -9.14 -28.09 -4.91
C GLU A 163 -8.10 -28.76 -5.83
N SER A 164 -8.14 -28.46 -7.13
CA SER A 164 -7.19 -29.01 -8.11
C SER A 164 -5.92 -28.16 -8.21
N CYS A 165 -4.86 -28.76 -8.76
CA CYS A 165 -3.57 -28.10 -9.00
C CYS A 165 -3.73 -26.74 -9.69
N LEU A 166 -3.08 -25.69 -9.18
CA LEU A 166 -3.14 -24.35 -9.77
C LEU A 166 -2.56 -24.29 -11.20
N ARG A 167 -1.55 -25.11 -11.53
CA ARG A 167 -1.06 -25.23 -12.93
C ARG A 167 -2.13 -25.78 -13.85
N LYS A 168 -2.86 -26.79 -13.39
CA LYS A 168 -3.99 -27.36 -14.14
C LYS A 168 -5.08 -26.31 -14.34
N PHE A 169 -5.44 -25.59 -13.28
CA PHE A 169 -6.40 -24.48 -13.37
C PHE A 169 -5.97 -23.44 -14.41
N PHE A 170 -4.71 -23.01 -14.40
CA PHE A 170 -4.20 -22.04 -15.38
C PHE A 170 -4.19 -22.60 -16.81
N ALA A 171 -3.79 -23.85 -16.99
CA ALA A 171 -3.79 -24.52 -18.29
C ALA A 171 -5.22 -24.62 -18.86
N GLU A 172 -6.20 -25.00 -18.03
CA GLU A 172 -7.61 -25.09 -18.43
C GLU A 172 -8.19 -23.72 -18.79
N TYR A 173 -7.91 -22.69 -17.99
CA TYR A 173 -8.36 -21.33 -18.26
C TYR A 173 -7.78 -20.78 -19.59
N LEU A 174 -6.52 -21.09 -19.90
CA LEU A 174 -5.84 -20.65 -21.13
C LEU A 174 -6.10 -21.56 -22.35
N ASP A 175 -6.84 -22.66 -22.19
CA ASP A 175 -6.92 -23.77 -23.15
C ASP A 175 -5.54 -24.27 -23.63
N ASP A 176 -4.54 -24.24 -22.74
CA ASP A 176 -3.17 -24.69 -23.02
C ASP A 176 -3.05 -26.21 -22.84
N LYS A 177 -2.88 -26.92 -23.95
CA LYS A 177 -2.76 -28.38 -24.02
C LYS A 177 -1.31 -28.85 -24.15
N SER A 178 -0.35 -27.95 -24.05
CA SER A 178 1.07 -28.28 -24.12
C SER A 178 1.48 -29.16 -22.91
N PRO A 179 2.39 -30.12 -23.10
CA PRO A 179 2.97 -30.86 -21.98
C PRO A 179 3.64 -29.95 -20.94
N GLU A 180 4.16 -28.80 -21.38
CA GLU A 180 4.86 -27.82 -20.56
C GLU A 180 3.94 -27.09 -19.59
N ALA A 181 2.65 -26.94 -19.90
CA ALA A 181 1.68 -26.26 -19.03
C ALA A 181 1.56 -26.89 -17.64
N MET A 182 1.79 -28.20 -17.55
CA MET A 182 1.73 -28.97 -16.30
C MET A 182 3.11 -29.22 -15.67
N LEU A 183 4.19 -28.77 -16.30
CA LEU A 183 5.55 -29.02 -15.82
C LEU A 183 5.84 -28.21 -14.54
N CYS A 184 6.17 -28.93 -13.46
CA CYS A 184 6.72 -28.33 -12.25
C CYS A 184 8.21 -28.68 -12.15
N THR A 185 9.06 -27.65 -12.18
CA THR A 185 10.52 -27.79 -12.00
C THR A 185 10.99 -27.34 -10.61
N ALA A 186 10.09 -26.78 -9.80
CA ALA A 186 10.35 -26.36 -8.44
C ALA A 186 10.18 -27.55 -7.47
N ARG A 187 10.67 -27.39 -6.23
CA ARG A 187 10.49 -28.40 -5.17
C ARG A 187 9.02 -28.67 -4.85
N PHE A 188 8.19 -27.64 -4.88
CA PHE A 188 6.77 -27.69 -4.57
C PHE A 188 5.96 -27.06 -5.70
N CYS A 189 4.80 -27.63 -6.00
CA CYS A 189 3.97 -27.18 -7.12
C CYS A 189 3.06 -26.01 -6.72
N CYS A 190 2.15 -26.28 -5.77
CA CYS A 190 1.24 -25.32 -5.16
C CYS A 190 0.63 -25.93 -3.89
N ASP A 191 -0.10 -25.12 -3.12
CA ASP A 191 -0.75 -25.48 -1.87
C ASP A 191 -1.99 -26.40 -2.03
N ARG A 192 -2.21 -26.96 -3.23
CA ARG A 192 -3.27 -27.94 -3.53
C ARG A 192 -2.73 -29.37 -3.65
N HIS A 193 -1.42 -29.56 -3.44
CA HIS A 193 -0.79 -30.88 -3.42
C HIS A 193 -0.42 -31.27 -1.98
N ASP A 194 -0.49 -32.56 -1.70
CA ASP A 194 0.12 -33.16 -0.51
C ASP A 194 1.62 -33.46 -0.79
N ASP A 195 2.36 -32.45 -1.24
CA ASP A 195 3.78 -32.53 -1.57
C ASP A 195 4.68 -32.08 -0.40
N GLY A 196 4.09 -31.78 0.76
CA GLY A 196 4.77 -31.29 1.95
C GLY A 196 5.06 -29.79 1.94
N PHE A 197 4.48 -29.02 1.01
CA PHE A 197 4.57 -27.56 1.00
C PHE A 197 4.05 -26.95 2.30
N SER A 198 4.81 -26.00 2.86
CA SER A 198 4.39 -25.17 3.99
C SER A 198 4.79 -23.72 3.73
N LEU A 199 3.80 -22.83 3.62
CA LEU A 199 4.04 -21.41 3.38
C LEU A 199 4.99 -20.80 4.41
N GLU A 200 4.80 -21.13 5.69
CA GLU A 200 5.63 -20.61 6.79
C GLU A 200 7.09 -21.07 6.68
N ALA A 201 7.33 -22.26 6.15
CA ALA A 201 8.69 -22.79 5.93
C ALA A 201 9.42 -22.09 4.76
N GLU A 202 8.67 -21.51 3.82
CA GLU A 202 9.21 -20.80 2.67
C GLU A 202 9.40 -19.28 2.94
N LEU A 203 9.01 -18.80 4.11
CA LEU A 203 9.13 -17.40 4.52
C LEU A 203 10.33 -17.18 5.46
N PRO A 204 10.92 -15.96 5.46
CA PRO A 204 12.09 -15.66 6.29
C PRO A 204 11.76 -15.58 7.79
N ASN A 205 10.49 -15.49 8.16
CA ASN A 205 9.99 -15.40 9.53
C ASN A 205 8.60 -16.06 9.63
N TRP A 206 8.17 -16.30 10.87
CA TRP A 206 6.86 -16.85 11.19
C TRP A 206 5.74 -16.04 10.57
N LEU A 207 4.67 -16.73 10.18
CA LEU A 207 3.48 -16.09 9.66
C LEU A 207 2.80 -15.35 10.79
N TYR A 208 2.54 -14.06 10.58
CA TYR A 208 1.78 -13.27 11.52
C TYR A 208 0.34 -13.81 11.64
N ARG A 209 0.02 -14.46 12.77
CA ARG A 209 -1.29 -15.11 13.04
C ARG A 209 -2.27 -14.25 13.84
N GLY A 210 -1.93 -12.99 14.10
CA GLY A 210 -2.92 -11.99 14.48
C GLY A 210 -3.59 -12.12 15.86
N ALA A 211 -2.88 -12.57 16.90
CA ALA A 211 -3.32 -12.26 18.28
C ALA A 211 -3.41 -10.74 18.53
N GLU A 212 -2.74 -9.96 17.69
CA GLU A 212 -2.79 -8.51 17.57
C GLU A 212 -3.32 -8.11 16.18
N PHE A 213 -4.33 -8.82 15.65
CA PHE A 213 -5.24 -8.12 14.74
C PHE A 213 -5.55 -6.81 15.43
N ILE A 214 -5.40 -5.70 14.71
CA ILE A 214 -5.92 -4.40 15.12
C ILE A 214 -7.29 -4.75 15.70
N SER A 215 -7.42 -4.80 17.04
CA SER A 215 -8.72 -4.65 17.68
C SER A 215 -9.25 -3.49 16.89
N GLU A 216 -10.38 -3.61 16.18
CA GLU A 216 -11.01 -2.47 15.52
C GLU A 216 -10.88 -1.38 16.54
N SER A 217 -9.89 -0.49 16.36
CA SER A 217 -9.29 0.12 17.54
C SER A 217 -10.37 1.05 17.89
N GLY A 218 -11.09 0.66 18.96
CA GLY A 218 -12.50 0.94 19.05
C GLY A 218 -12.60 2.37 18.65
N ILE A 219 -13.42 2.69 17.66
CA ILE A 219 -13.87 4.06 17.56
C ILE A 219 -14.61 4.26 18.87
N SER A 220 -13.83 4.49 19.93
CA SER A 220 -14.23 5.09 21.14
C SER A 220 -14.83 6.34 20.56
N LYS A 221 -16.13 6.44 20.75
CA LYS A 221 -16.77 7.74 20.72
C LYS A 221 -16.13 8.49 21.89
N GLY A 222 -14.87 8.89 21.70
CA GLY A 222 -14.19 9.87 22.49
C GLY A 222 -15.15 11.05 22.49
N THR A 223 -15.55 11.43 23.69
CA THR A 223 -16.38 12.59 23.98
C THR A 223 -16.07 13.67 22.98
N GLN A 224 -17.05 14.07 22.15
CA GLN A 224 -16.89 14.95 20.99
C GLN A 224 -15.74 15.94 21.18
N ALA A 225 -14.55 15.60 20.67
CA ALA A 225 -13.46 16.54 20.62
C ALA A 225 -13.95 17.69 19.74
N ARG A 226 -13.82 18.92 20.23
CA ARG A 226 -14.14 20.09 19.42
C ARG A 226 -13.19 20.03 18.22
N TYR A 227 -13.71 19.75 17.03
CA TYR A 227 -12.89 19.71 15.83
C TYR A 227 -12.92 21.07 15.13
N ARG A 228 -11.88 21.36 14.38
CA ARG A 228 -11.92 22.42 13.36
C ARG A 228 -13.10 22.15 12.39
N PRO A 229 -13.96 23.13 12.09
CA PRO A 229 -15.05 22.96 11.14
C PRO A 229 -14.58 22.46 9.77
N LYS A 230 -15.35 21.56 9.14
CA LYS A 230 -14.97 20.87 7.89
C LYS A 230 -14.61 21.84 6.75
N TYR A 231 -15.30 22.97 6.64
CA TYR A 231 -15.05 23.96 5.58
C TYR A 231 -13.71 24.69 5.73
N GLU A 232 -13.08 24.64 6.90
CA GLU A 232 -11.81 25.33 7.20
C GLU A 232 -10.58 24.47 6.98
N ARG A 233 -10.77 23.16 6.79
CA ARG A 233 -9.69 22.17 6.71
C ARG A 233 -8.97 22.16 5.35
N PRO A 234 -9.67 22.19 4.20
CA PRO A 234 -9.03 22.05 2.88
C PRO A 234 -8.07 23.19 2.50
N ALA A 235 -8.23 24.37 3.10
CA ALA A 235 -7.34 25.50 2.83
C ALA A 235 -6.03 25.39 3.65
N LEU A 236 -6.09 24.93 4.90
CA LEU A 236 -4.90 24.62 5.68
C LEU A 236 -4.15 23.42 5.10
N ASP A 237 -4.86 22.36 4.69
CA ASP A 237 -4.21 21.18 4.07
C ASP A 237 -3.48 21.55 2.77
N ARG A 238 -4.06 22.43 1.93
CA ARG A 238 -3.38 22.96 0.75
C ARG A 238 -2.09 23.70 1.10
N LEU A 239 -2.12 24.59 2.09
CA LEU A 239 -0.91 25.30 2.53
C LEU A 239 0.18 24.37 3.06
N LEU A 240 -0.21 23.36 3.85
CA LEU A 240 0.72 22.36 4.35
C LEU A 240 1.27 21.49 3.21
N MET A 241 0.44 21.12 2.24
CA MET A 241 0.86 20.37 1.06
C MET A 241 1.84 21.18 0.21
N ASP A 242 1.54 22.44 -0.12
CA ASP A 242 2.41 23.32 -0.90
C ASP A 242 3.75 23.52 -0.19
N TRP A 243 3.71 23.73 1.13
CA TRP A 243 4.93 23.83 1.94
C TRP A 243 5.77 22.54 1.90
N VAL A 244 5.15 21.37 2.03
CA VAL A 244 5.86 20.08 1.92
C VAL A 244 6.52 19.96 0.55
N GLN A 245 5.81 20.30 -0.53
CA GLN A 245 6.38 20.24 -1.89
C GLN A 245 7.60 21.17 -2.03
N ASN A 246 7.54 22.37 -1.46
CA ASN A 246 8.68 23.28 -1.45
C ASN A 246 9.85 22.72 -0.63
N MET A 247 9.60 22.12 0.53
CA MET A 247 10.65 21.52 1.34
C MET A 247 11.30 20.32 0.66
N VAL A 248 10.53 19.48 -0.04
CA VAL A 248 11.08 18.38 -0.85
C VAL A 248 11.96 18.91 -1.98
N ALA A 249 11.53 19.98 -2.66
CA ALA A 249 12.30 20.60 -3.74
C ALA A 249 13.64 21.20 -3.27
N GLU A 250 13.70 21.68 -2.01
CA GLU A 250 14.89 22.27 -1.41
C GLU A 250 15.73 21.26 -0.59
N ASP A 251 15.22 20.04 -0.37
CA ASP A 251 15.84 19.06 0.49
C ASP A 251 17.04 18.38 -0.17
N ARG A 252 18.24 18.66 0.37
CA ARG A 252 19.50 18.04 -0.09
C ARG A 252 19.55 16.54 0.14
N LEU A 253 18.70 16.00 1.02
CA LEU A 253 18.59 14.58 1.31
C LEU A 253 17.57 13.86 0.41
N LEU A 254 16.86 14.58 -0.47
CA LEU A 254 15.85 14.05 -1.40
C LEU A 254 14.78 13.20 -0.71
N ARG A 255 14.37 13.58 0.51
CA ARG A 255 13.32 12.88 1.26
C ARG A 255 11.97 13.01 0.55
N ALA A 256 11.15 11.97 0.67
CA ALA A 256 9.83 11.98 0.09
C ALA A 256 8.91 12.94 0.86
N PRO A 257 7.83 13.46 0.23
CA PRO A 257 6.87 14.36 0.89
C PRO A 257 6.35 13.85 2.25
N TYR A 258 6.22 12.54 2.41
CA TYR A 258 5.71 11.93 3.63
C TYR A 258 6.74 11.82 4.77
N ASP A 259 8.04 11.79 4.46
CA ASP A 259 9.12 11.84 5.46
C ASP A 259 9.19 13.22 6.14
N ILE A 260 8.69 14.25 5.45
CA ILE A 260 8.58 15.63 5.97
C ILE A 260 7.23 15.79 6.69
N LEU A 261 6.12 15.58 5.98
CA LEU A 261 4.78 15.63 6.58
C LEU A 261 3.76 14.88 5.71
N SER A 262 3.45 13.66 6.13
CA SER A 262 2.53 12.75 5.46
C SER A 262 1.07 13.20 5.48
N LEU A 263 0.25 12.64 4.59
CA LEU A 263 -1.19 12.91 4.49
C LEU A 263 -1.93 12.70 5.83
N ALA A 264 -1.67 11.60 6.53
CA ALA A 264 -2.29 11.31 7.83
C ALA A 264 -1.90 12.34 8.91
N GLN A 265 -0.65 12.81 8.91
CA GLN A 265 -0.22 13.85 9.85
C GLN A 265 -0.88 15.20 9.51
N ARG A 266 -0.98 15.56 8.23
CA ARG A 266 -1.75 16.75 7.79
C ARG A 266 -3.22 16.64 8.17
N ASP A 267 -3.81 15.45 8.00
CA ASP A 267 -5.20 15.20 8.39
C ASP A 267 -5.42 15.32 9.91
N LYS A 268 -4.48 14.84 10.73
CA LYS A 268 -4.48 15.09 12.18
C LYS A 268 -4.40 16.60 12.48
N ILE A 269 -3.44 17.31 11.88
CA ILE A 269 -3.25 18.76 12.10
C ILE A 269 -4.49 19.57 11.73
N GLN A 270 -5.09 19.34 10.55
CA GLN A 270 -6.24 20.11 10.09
C GLN A 270 -7.52 19.87 10.92
N ARG A 271 -7.57 18.80 11.71
CA ARG A 271 -8.72 18.47 12.57
C ARG A 271 -8.67 19.17 13.92
N VAL A 272 -7.48 19.51 14.41
CA VAL A 272 -7.28 20.13 15.73
C VAL A 272 -7.66 21.62 15.70
N PRO A 273 -8.42 22.11 16.69
CA PRO A 273 -8.69 23.54 16.83
C PRO A 273 -7.41 24.34 17.01
N PHE A 274 -7.32 25.50 16.37
CA PHE A 274 -6.15 26.37 16.44
C PHE A 274 -5.71 26.68 17.88
N LYS A 275 -6.66 26.97 18.77
CA LYS A 275 -6.42 27.27 20.19
C LYS A 275 -5.71 26.15 20.96
N ASP A 276 -5.75 24.93 20.45
CA ASP A 276 -5.18 23.75 21.08
C ASP A 276 -3.78 23.45 20.53
N ILE A 277 -3.27 24.24 19.56
CA ILE A 277 -1.91 24.19 19.02
C ILE A 277 -1.13 25.40 19.57
N SER A 278 -0.49 25.22 20.72
CA SER A 278 0.14 26.32 21.46
C SER A 278 1.66 26.43 21.24
N SER A 279 2.30 25.36 20.78
CA SER A 279 3.74 25.28 20.55
C SER A 279 4.11 24.25 19.48
N PRO A 280 5.32 24.29 18.91
CA PRO A 280 5.87 23.21 18.08
C PRO A 280 5.82 21.84 18.78
N SER A 281 6.10 21.80 20.09
CA SER A 281 6.03 20.57 20.89
C SER A 281 4.61 20.00 20.97
N THR A 282 3.59 20.84 20.86
CA THR A 282 2.19 20.39 20.76
C THR A 282 1.96 19.61 19.47
N ILE A 283 2.57 20.04 18.36
CA ILE A 283 2.50 19.35 17.07
C ILE A 283 3.28 18.03 17.13
N ARG A 284 4.48 18.02 17.72
CA ARG A 284 5.24 16.79 17.93
C ARG A 284 4.41 15.76 18.72
N GLN A 285 3.82 16.17 19.85
CA GLN A 285 2.96 15.31 20.66
C GLN A 285 1.71 14.84 19.91
N LEU A 286 1.07 15.70 19.13
CA LEU A 286 -0.10 15.36 18.32
C LEU A 286 0.21 14.29 17.26
N LEU A 287 1.40 14.36 16.68
CA LEU A 287 1.82 13.47 15.59
C LEU A 287 2.54 12.22 16.08
N ASP A 288 2.90 12.16 17.36
CA ASP A 288 3.72 11.11 17.97
C ASP A 288 5.13 11.04 17.33
N GLU A 289 5.76 12.21 17.19
CA GLU A 289 7.04 12.38 16.49
C GLU A 289 8.24 12.51 17.44
N THR A 290 9.44 12.35 16.87
CA THR A 290 10.73 12.45 17.57
C THR A 290 11.14 13.90 17.88
N GLU A 291 12.08 14.09 18.82
CA GLU A 291 12.64 15.42 19.11
C GLU A 291 13.47 15.97 17.94
N GLU A 292 14.13 15.08 17.19
CA GLU A 292 14.85 15.40 15.97
C GLU A 292 13.90 15.96 14.92
N TRP A 293 12.76 15.30 14.70
CA TRP A 293 11.71 15.76 13.79
C TRP A 293 11.13 17.12 14.23
N GLU A 294 10.93 17.32 15.54
CA GLU A 294 10.46 18.61 16.07
C GLU A 294 11.42 19.76 15.76
N LYS A 295 12.73 19.54 15.95
CA LYS A 295 13.77 20.53 15.65
C LYS A 295 13.78 20.91 14.18
N GLU A 296 13.50 19.97 13.29
CA GLU A 296 13.59 20.20 11.84
C GLU A 296 12.31 20.79 11.25
N TRP A 297 11.12 20.32 11.69
CA TRP A 297 9.86 20.55 10.98
C TRP A 297 8.77 21.21 11.81
N ALA A 298 8.60 20.82 13.08
CA ALA A 298 7.46 21.28 13.88
C ALA A 298 7.39 22.80 14.01
N GLY A 299 8.54 23.48 14.11
CA GLY A 299 8.60 24.95 14.15
C GLY A 299 8.07 25.62 12.89
N LYS A 300 8.38 25.08 11.71
CA LYS A 300 7.92 25.60 10.42
C LYS A 300 6.42 25.35 10.23
N ILE A 301 5.94 24.16 10.60
CA ILE A 301 4.52 23.79 10.55
C ILE A 301 3.71 24.67 11.49
N PHE A 302 4.21 24.88 12.72
CA PHE A 302 3.58 25.78 13.69
C PHE A 302 3.42 27.20 13.14
N GLN A 303 4.45 27.71 12.47
CA GLN A 303 4.42 29.03 11.85
C GLN A 303 3.34 29.14 10.76
N ILE A 304 3.24 28.14 9.87
CA ILE A 304 2.21 28.10 8.82
C ILE A 304 0.80 28.17 9.40
N ILE A 305 0.54 27.38 10.45
CA ILE A 305 -0.77 27.35 11.13
C ILE A 305 -1.06 28.70 11.78
N HIS A 306 -0.05 29.30 12.44
CA HIS A 306 -0.21 30.54 13.17
C HIS A 306 -0.27 31.79 12.27
N ASP A 307 0.28 31.74 11.06
CA ASP A 307 0.13 32.81 10.07
C ASP A 307 -1.23 32.73 9.36
N TYR A 308 -1.75 31.52 9.17
CA TYR A 308 -3.02 31.28 8.49
C TYR A 308 -4.26 31.71 9.31
N GLU A 309 -4.28 31.46 10.61
CA GLU A 309 -5.49 31.64 11.44
C GLU A 309 -5.89 33.10 11.76
N PRO A 310 -4.96 34.03 12.06
CA PRO A 310 -5.29 35.44 12.29
C PRO A 310 -5.80 36.14 11.02
N VAL A 311 -5.20 35.85 9.87
CA VAL A 311 -5.58 36.39 8.55
C VAL A 311 -7.00 35.96 8.17
N ARG A 312 -7.41 34.74 8.56
CA ARG A 312 -8.75 34.20 8.32
C ARG A 312 -9.82 34.71 9.29
N THR A 313 -9.46 34.99 10.53
CA THR A 313 -10.40 35.44 11.59
C THR A 313 -10.50 36.97 11.73
N GLY A 314 -9.75 37.72 10.91
CA GLY A 314 -9.72 39.19 10.95
C GLY A 314 -9.03 39.76 12.19
N LYS A 315 -8.23 38.96 12.91
CA LYS A 315 -7.46 39.40 14.08
C LYS A 315 -6.00 39.69 13.68
N PRO A 316 -5.38 40.76 14.21
CA PRO A 316 -3.98 41.06 13.87
C PRO A 316 -3.04 39.94 14.36
N PRO A 317 -1.93 39.67 13.64
CA PRO A 317 -0.96 38.66 14.03
C PRO A 317 -0.37 38.98 15.40
N VAL A 318 -0.25 37.97 16.26
CA VAL A 318 0.36 38.09 17.58
C VAL A 318 1.83 38.39 17.40
N THR A 319 2.20 39.66 17.59
CA THR A 319 3.60 40.08 17.57
C THR A 319 4.35 39.49 18.76
N ARG A 320 5.48 38.83 18.49
CA ARG A 320 6.42 38.36 19.51
C ARG A 320 6.77 39.53 20.45
N ARG A 321 6.38 39.44 21.73
CA ARG A 321 7.03 40.24 22.77
C ARG A 321 8.42 39.65 22.99
N LYS A 322 9.46 40.35 22.51
CA LYS A 322 10.80 40.21 23.07
C LYS A 322 10.74 40.74 24.51
N LYS A 323 10.90 39.86 25.48
CA LYS A 323 11.57 40.09 26.76
C LYS A 323 11.90 38.72 27.36
#